data_AF-A0A183AD76-F1
#
_entry.id   AF-A0A183AD76-F1
#
_cell.length_a   1.000
_cell.length_b   1.000
_cell.length_c   1.000
_cell.angle_alpha   90.00
_cell.angle_beta   90.00
_cell.angle_gamma   90.00
#
_symmetry.space_group_name_H-M   'P 1'
#
loop_
_entity.id
_entity.type
_entity.pdbx_description
1 polymer ?
#
loop_
_entity_poly.entity_id
_entity_poly.type
_entity_poly.pdbx_seq_one_letter_code
_entity_poly.pdbx_strand_id
1 'polypeptide(L)'
;MESQMRYALSSSFNDTDRQKLKDKKWPSLVPFEQEVLAGLAEGSCKTTFHLPGSGIASQFFDECSGPNGLPVCLLNCFASEGDNAGDALFVVHKLSQWLDLLPENKTTLPPHDVWRAPSSWCLLYGNESGGEPLRVMMDWPRSSVSQSMCIMDVTVTCPNFVDMEMFDYWIQGLSIAQTCSVLASDPSMDEFSLTGNMLTSHVRDHFTHFALLESGLRHPELFLQACAYRQLPVATRKHLVQKYYSIDEHLLRELVGRKLSAKTRRELSEIAERCDLRVRSCKRQFDNLLCVARRTEDLPGRLVDNIKTHFLLPDFLCECYAAVVFILNNRFDVQKRSLAYITFGDLVYCAGQLMSQWTTLAKDTKSDAAAAVDLDLQFFHDLREVKSLAEKKEYLDKHKTLVARALYEAKATHIPSTLDTNFKSISKAIITIACGLTHAKEMRDFFLDIVEKLIEPMRVLGWPPNEVKLFFDAYGSAASHVPPTKSIVSAKSMLRYASKA
;
A
#
# COMPACT_ATOMS: atom_id res chain seq x y z
N MET A 1 19.28 44.22 6.10
CA MET A 1 19.03 42.81 5.73
C MET A 1 18.47 42.11 6.94
N GLU A 2 17.38 41.36 6.78
CA GLU A 2 16.91 40.47 7.84
C GLU A 2 17.97 39.40 8.12
N SER A 3 18.13 39.02 9.39
CA SER A 3 19.06 37.96 9.79
C SER A 3 18.68 36.62 9.11
N GLN A 4 19.67 35.86 8.66
CA GLN A 4 19.46 34.48 8.15
C GLN A 4 19.00 33.50 9.24
N MET A 5 19.24 33.83 10.51
CA MET A 5 18.81 33.04 11.66
C MET A 5 17.33 33.27 11.99
N ARG A 6 16.61 32.18 12.21
CA ARG A 6 15.23 32.16 12.70
C ARG A 6 15.11 31.31 13.95
N TYR A 7 14.12 31.59 14.79
CA TYR A 7 13.94 30.80 16.02
C TYR A 7 12.49 30.53 16.42
N ALA A 8 12.27 29.46 17.18
CA ALA A 8 11.06 29.18 17.94
C ALA A 8 11.43 28.84 19.40
N LEU A 9 10.57 29.23 20.35
CA LEU A 9 10.79 29.04 21.78
C LEU A 9 9.65 28.24 22.38
N SER A 10 9.98 27.31 23.29
CA SER A 10 8.95 26.69 24.12
C SER A 10 8.28 27.71 25.04
N SER A 11 7.09 27.36 25.53
CA SER A 11 6.38 28.16 26.53
C SER A 11 7.15 28.23 27.85
N SER A 12 7.90 27.18 28.20
CA SER A 12 8.75 27.09 29.39
C SER A 12 10.12 27.77 29.24
N PHE A 13 10.41 28.39 28.10
CA PHE A 13 11.68 29.10 27.87
C PHE A 13 11.81 30.33 28.76
N ASN A 14 12.97 30.50 29.39
CA ASN A 14 13.20 31.54 30.39
C ASN A 14 13.12 32.97 29.81
N ASP A 15 12.68 33.92 30.63
CA ASP A 15 12.41 35.29 30.18
C ASP A 15 13.68 36.10 29.89
N THR A 16 14.76 35.85 30.63
CA THR A 16 16.04 36.54 30.46
C THR A 16 16.66 36.25 29.09
N ASP A 17 16.76 34.98 28.70
CA ASP A 17 17.31 34.56 27.41
C ASP A 17 16.33 34.86 26.27
N ARG A 18 15.02 34.86 26.54
CA ARG A 18 14.01 35.36 25.58
C ARG A 18 14.26 36.83 25.24
N GLN A 19 14.61 37.66 26.22
CA GLN A 19 14.96 39.05 25.97
C GLN A 19 16.28 39.17 25.21
N LYS A 20 17.32 38.42 25.61
CA LYS A 20 18.60 38.38 24.88
C LYS A 20 18.41 38.03 23.39
N LEU A 21 17.54 37.05 23.07
CA LEU A 21 17.23 36.67 21.69
C LEU A 21 16.47 37.76 20.93
N LYS A 22 15.49 38.42 21.58
CA LYS A 22 14.78 39.57 20.97
C LYS A 22 15.74 40.70 20.63
N ASP A 23 16.73 40.97 21.48
CA ASP A 23 17.72 42.02 21.26
C ASP A 23 18.63 41.72 20.04
N LYS A 24 18.80 40.43 19.68
CA LYS A 24 19.49 40.02 18.44
C LYS A 24 18.68 40.29 17.17
N LYS A 25 17.39 40.62 17.27
CA LYS A 25 16.49 40.92 16.14
C LYS A 25 16.40 39.78 15.11
N TRP A 26 16.46 38.53 15.57
CA TRP A 26 16.22 37.37 14.70
C TRP A 26 14.72 37.16 14.49
N PRO A 27 14.25 36.89 13.26
CA PRO A 27 12.84 36.62 13.02
C PRO A 27 12.37 35.33 13.69
N SER A 28 11.13 35.32 14.21
CA SER A 28 10.50 34.10 14.69
C SER A 28 10.08 33.17 13.53
N LEU A 29 10.07 31.87 13.78
CA LEU A 29 9.55 30.89 12.83
C LEU A 29 8.04 31.03 12.67
N VAL A 30 7.57 30.76 11.45
CA VAL A 30 6.15 30.85 11.11
C VAL A 30 5.43 29.58 11.62
N PRO A 31 4.39 29.72 12.45
CA PRO A 31 3.60 28.57 12.89
C PRO A 31 2.77 28.00 11.73
N PHE A 32 2.56 26.69 11.75
CA PHE A 32 1.78 25.91 10.80
C PHE A 32 0.93 24.89 11.57
N GLU A 33 -0.37 24.81 11.26
CA GLU A 33 -1.27 23.85 11.89
C GLU A 33 -1.20 22.52 11.14
N GLN A 34 -0.84 21.45 11.86
CA GLN A 34 -0.81 20.10 11.32
C GLN A 34 -1.91 19.25 11.96
N GLU A 35 -2.69 18.57 11.15
CA GLU A 35 -3.65 17.56 11.61
C GLU A 35 -2.91 16.36 12.19
N VAL A 36 -3.15 16.05 13.48
CA VAL A 36 -2.55 14.89 14.14
C VAL A 36 -3.45 13.68 13.92
N LEU A 37 -2.93 12.68 13.20
CA LEU A 37 -3.51 11.33 13.16
C LEU A 37 -3.04 10.55 14.40
N ALA A 38 -3.65 10.83 15.55
CA ALA A 38 -3.62 9.91 16.68
C ALA A 38 -4.80 8.94 16.51
N GLY A 39 -4.54 7.64 16.71
CA GLY A 39 -5.52 6.58 16.49
C GLY A 39 -6.92 6.92 17.05
N LEU A 40 -7.93 6.75 16.18
CA LEU A 40 -9.36 6.67 16.48
C LEU A 40 -10.09 7.93 16.97
N ALA A 41 -9.49 9.12 16.93
CA ALA A 41 -10.24 10.37 17.06
C ALA A 41 -9.68 11.47 16.15
N GLU A 42 -10.40 11.78 15.07
CA GLU A 42 -10.14 12.95 14.22
C GLU A 42 -10.34 14.24 15.05
N GLY A 43 -9.39 15.19 14.96
CA GLY A 43 -9.69 16.59 15.31
C GLY A 43 -8.74 17.34 16.25
N SER A 44 -7.58 16.80 16.65
CA SER A 44 -6.57 17.64 17.34
C SER A 44 -5.61 18.28 16.33
N CYS A 45 -5.75 19.59 16.11
CA CYS A 45 -4.73 20.38 15.44
C CYS A 45 -3.59 20.66 16.43
N LYS A 46 -2.36 20.28 16.08
CA LYS A 46 -1.16 20.70 16.80
C LYS A 46 -0.51 21.84 16.02
N THR A 47 -0.28 22.97 16.69
CA THR A 47 0.55 24.04 16.13
C THR A 47 2.00 23.54 16.09
N THR A 48 2.54 23.37 14.90
CA THR A 48 3.94 23.04 14.61
C THR A 48 4.59 24.24 13.90
N PHE A 49 5.88 24.21 13.57
CA PHE A 49 6.54 25.28 12.82
C PHE A 49 6.85 24.82 11.39
N HIS A 50 6.66 25.69 10.40
CA HIS A 50 6.95 25.36 9.00
C HIS A 50 8.46 25.31 8.75
N LEU A 51 9.04 24.11 8.84
CA LEU A 51 10.48 23.88 8.75
C LEU A 51 10.80 22.70 7.81
N PRO A 52 10.83 22.93 6.49
CA PRO A 52 11.23 21.90 5.53
C PRO A 52 12.67 21.45 5.83
N GLY A 53 12.90 20.13 5.93
CA GLY A 53 14.22 19.54 6.19
C GLY A 53 14.69 19.51 7.65
N SER A 54 13.89 19.98 8.61
CA SER A 54 14.28 20.02 10.05
C SER A 54 14.36 18.68 10.77
N GLY A 55 13.89 17.60 10.13
CA GLY A 55 14.04 16.23 10.62
C GLY A 55 13.65 16.05 12.09
N ILE A 56 14.58 15.51 12.87
CA ILE A 56 14.37 15.23 14.29
C ILE A 56 14.28 16.50 15.16
N ALA A 57 14.85 17.62 14.72
CA ALA A 57 14.92 18.84 15.53
C ALA A 57 13.53 19.44 15.80
N SER A 58 12.63 19.42 14.80
CA SER A 58 11.25 19.86 14.98
C SER A 58 10.49 18.94 15.93
N GLN A 59 10.63 17.63 15.78
CA GLN A 59 9.96 16.66 16.66
C GLN A 59 10.45 16.77 18.10
N PHE A 60 11.77 16.87 18.29
CA PHE A 60 12.36 17.02 19.62
C PHE A 60 11.87 18.30 20.30
N PHE A 61 11.87 19.42 19.58
CA PHE A 61 11.30 20.67 20.07
C PHE A 61 9.83 20.53 20.46
N ASP A 62 9.03 19.86 19.63
CA ASP A 62 7.59 19.64 19.83
C ASP A 62 7.25 18.73 21.02
N GLU A 63 8.08 17.73 21.29
CA GLU A 63 7.95 16.85 22.46
C GLU A 63 8.42 17.58 23.73
N CYS A 64 9.50 18.36 23.63
CA CYS A 64 10.01 19.15 24.73
C CYS A 64 9.16 20.38 25.05
N SER A 65 8.29 20.87 24.16
CA SER A 65 7.50 22.09 24.36
C SER A 65 6.10 21.86 24.98
N GLY A 66 5.79 20.63 25.40
CA GLY A 66 4.48 20.29 25.99
C GLY A 66 4.15 20.98 27.32
N PRO A 67 2.95 20.74 27.90
CA PRO A 67 2.60 21.21 29.24
C PRO A 67 3.55 20.55 30.25
N ASN A 68 4.37 21.35 30.95
CA ASN A 68 5.53 20.92 31.77
C ASN A 68 6.78 20.50 30.99
N GLY A 69 6.93 20.98 29.76
CA GLY A 69 8.08 20.71 28.89
C GLY A 69 9.36 21.43 29.28
N LEU A 70 10.49 21.01 28.70
CA LEU A 70 11.81 21.59 28.92
C LEU A 70 11.94 22.99 28.26
N PRO A 71 12.74 23.90 28.83
CA PRO A 71 13.10 25.15 28.17
C PRO A 71 13.96 24.85 26.94
N VAL A 72 13.35 24.89 25.75
CA VAL A 72 14.01 24.58 24.48
C VAL A 72 13.85 25.73 23.48
N CYS A 73 14.91 25.98 22.71
CA CYS A 73 14.92 26.91 21.59
C CYS A 73 15.32 26.16 20.32
N LEU A 74 14.50 26.28 19.28
CA LEU A 74 14.79 25.76 17.96
C LEU A 74 15.38 26.88 17.11
N LEU A 75 16.62 26.72 16.66
CA LEU A 75 17.29 27.66 15.76
C LEU A 75 17.33 27.07 14.35
N ASN A 76 17.01 27.89 13.35
CA ASN A 76 17.01 27.50 11.95
C ASN A 76 17.78 28.53 11.10
N CYS A 77 18.62 28.05 10.20
CA CYS A 77 19.28 28.86 9.17
C CYS A 77 19.02 28.21 7.82
N PHE A 78 18.58 28.99 6.84
CA PHE A 78 18.45 28.48 5.47
C PHE A 78 19.83 28.50 4.81
N ALA A 79 20.28 27.33 4.37
CA ALA A 79 21.50 27.16 3.60
C ALA A 79 21.14 26.70 2.18
N SER A 80 21.97 27.03 1.20
CA SER A 80 21.87 26.49 -0.16
C SER A 80 22.29 25.01 -0.19
N GLU A 81 21.95 24.29 -1.26
CA GLU A 81 22.48 22.93 -1.46
C GLU A 81 24.00 22.98 -1.75
N GLY A 82 24.76 22.02 -1.21
CA GLY A 82 26.20 21.91 -1.42
C GLY A 82 27.03 22.10 -0.15
N ASP A 83 28.18 22.77 -0.29
CA ASP A 83 29.13 23.02 0.80
C ASP A 83 28.64 24.14 1.73
N ASN A 84 28.11 23.71 2.87
CA ASN A 84 27.54 24.57 3.90
C ASN A 84 28.50 24.81 5.06
N ALA A 85 29.81 24.61 4.86
CA ALA A 85 30.84 24.85 5.89
C ALA A 85 30.78 26.27 6.46
N GLY A 86 30.62 27.27 5.57
CA GLY A 86 30.48 28.68 5.96
C GLY A 86 29.23 28.95 6.79
N ASP A 87 28.10 28.39 6.40
CA ASP A 87 26.81 28.53 7.11
C ASP A 87 26.86 27.85 8.48
N ALA A 88 27.50 26.67 8.58
CA ALA A 88 27.71 25.99 9.86
C ALA A 88 28.56 26.82 10.82
N LEU A 89 29.66 27.43 10.34
CA LEU A 89 30.50 28.33 11.14
C LEU A 89 29.74 29.60 11.54
N PHE A 90 28.91 30.14 10.65
CA PHE A 90 28.04 31.27 10.94
C PHE A 90 27.04 30.95 12.07
N VAL A 91 26.36 29.80 12.00
CA VAL A 91 25.41 29.35 13.03
C VAL A 91 26.11 29.20 14.38
N VAL A 92 27.27 28.54 14.43
CA VAL A 92 28.03 28.35 15.68
C VAL A 92 28.51 29.69 16.24
N HIS A 93 28.96 30.61 15.39
CA HIS A 93 29.36 31.95 15.81
C HIS A 93 28.17 32.75 16.38
N LYS A 94 26.99 32.67 15.76
CA LYS A 94 25.76 33.29 16.28
C LYS A 94 25.28 32.66 17.57
N LEU A 95 25.37 31.34 17.70
CA LEU A 95 25.08 30.61 18.93
C LEU A 95 26.00 31.07 20.07
N SER A 96 27.30 31.23 19.80
CA SER A 96 28.24 31.72 20.79
C SER A 96 27.99 33.17 21.20
N GLN A 97 27.50 34.03 20.31
CA GLN A 97 27.10 35.41 20.66
C GLN A 97 25.83 35.44 21.52
N TRP A 98 25.06 34.36 21.56
CA TRP A 98 23.85 34.26 22.37
C TRP A 98 24.14 33.58 23.72
N LEU A 99 24.89 32.47 23.70
CA LEU A 99 25.23 31.68 24.87
C LEU A 99 26.53 32.13 25.57
N ASP A 100 27.12 33.23 25.12
CA ASP A 100 28.34 33.82 25.68
C ASP A 100 29.52 32.81 25.74
N LEU A 101 29.64 31.92 24.75
CA LEU A 101 30.63 30.83 24.72
C LEU A 101 32.05 31.29 24.38
N LEU A 102 32.19 32.50 23.82
CA LEU A 102 33.46 33.08 23.41
C LEU A 102 33.77 34.32 24.26
N PRO A 103 35.06 34.59 24.55
CA PRO A 103 35.44 35.85 25.17
C PRO A 103 35.10 37.04 24.26
N GLU A 104 34.77 38.18 24.85
CA GLU A 104 34.26 39.37 24.14
C GLU A 104 35.14 39.79 22.96
N ASN A 105 36.47 39.71 23.10
CA ASN A 105 37.42 40.06 22.05
C ASN A 105 37.36 39.18 20.80
N LYS A 106 36.74 38.00 20.87
CA LYS A 106 36.56 37.09 19.73
C LYS A 106 35.16 37.18 19.11
N THR A 107 34.19 37.79 19.79
CA THR A 107 32.80 37.88 19.32
C THR A 107 32.59 38.87 18.18
N THR A 108 33.54 39.81 18.00
CA THR A 108 33.53 40.84 16.95
C THR A 108 34.37 40.45 15.73
N LEU A 109 35.17 39.38 15.83
CA LEU A 109 35.98 38.86 14.74
C LEU A 109 35.11 38.01 13.79
N PRO A 110 35.46 37.93 12.50
CA PRO A 110 34.72 37.09 11.58
C PRO A 110 34.80 35.61 12.00
N PRO A 111 33.79 34.78 11.70
CA PRO A 111 33.73 33.39 12.15
C PRO A 111 34.99 32.58 11.82
N HIS A 112 35.62 32.90 10.69
CA HIS A 112 36.82 32.21 10.24
C HIS A 112 38.12 32.63 10.94
N ASP A 113 38.11 33.70 11.74
CA ASP A 113 39.28 34.02 12.57
C ASP A 113 39.18 33.34 13.95
N VAL A 114 38.03 32.74 14.24
CA VAL A 114 37.66 32.27 15.58
C VAL A 114 37.53 30.75 15.64
N TRP A 115 36.89 30.14 14.65
CA TRP A 115 36.47 28.74 14.68
C TRP A 115 37.28 27.86 13.74
N ARG A 116 37.95 26.83 14.26
CA ARG A 116 38.63 25.85 13.41
C ARG A 116 37.66 24.83 12.86
N ALA A 117 37.72 24.62 11.55
CA ALA A 117 37.08 23.47 10.93
C ALA A 117 37.74 22.15 11.39
N PRO A 118 36.96 21.06 11.54
CA PRO A 118 37.51 19.72 11.75
C PRO A 118 38.45 19.32 10.60
N SER A 119 39.48 18.53 10.91
CA SER A 119 40.43 18.06 9.88
C SER A 119 39.78 17.20 8.80
N SER A 120 38.62 16.60 9.07
CA SER A 120 37.83 15.87 8.07
C SER A 120 37.26 16.76 6.97
N TRP A 121 37.10 18.06 7.21
CA TRP A 121 36.58 18.98 6.19
C TRP A 121 37.58 19.24 5.05
N CYS A 122 38.87 18.96 5.27
CA CYS A 122 39.87 18.96 4.20
C CYS A 122 39.62 17.89 3.13
N LEU A 123 38.70 16.95 3.38
CA LEU A 123 38.36 15.83 2.51
C LEU A 123 36.94 15.95 1.94
N LEU A 124 36.28 17.10 2.07
CA LEU A 124 34.88 17.30 1.67
C LEU A 124 34.63 16.91 0.20
N TYR A 125 35.65 17.07 -0.65
CA TYR A 125 35.60 16.81 -2.09
C TYR A 125 36.36 15.54 -2.52
N GLY A 126 36.70 14.66 -1.57
CA GLY A 126 37.40 13.40 -1.83
C GLY A 126 38.92 13.48 -1.72
N ASN A 127 39.57 12.31 -1.77
CA ASN A 127 41.03 12.16 -1.80
C ASN A 127 41.45 11.82 -3.23
N GLU A 128 41.92 12.78 -4.01
CA GLU A 128 42.57 12.47 -5.28
C GLU A 128 44.00 11.99 -5.02
N SER A 129 44.18 10.68 -4.99
CA SER A 129 45.48 10.06 -5.17
C SER A 129 45.83 10.03 -6.66
N GLY A 130 46.42 11.12 -7.18
CA GLY A 130 47.12 11.11 -8.47
C GLY A 130 46.82 12.28 -9.41
N GLY A 131 47.49 13.40 -9.19
CA GLY A 131 47.47 14.57 -10.08
C GLY A 131 47.79 15.83 -9.27
N GLU A 132 48.60 16.75 -9.79
CA GLU A 132 48.98 17.95 -9.05
C GLU A 132 47.72 18.71 -8.56
N PRO A 133 47.63 18.99 -7.24
CA PRO A 133 46.42 19.54 -6.67
C PRO A 133 46.21 20.96 -7.16
N LEU A 134 44.99 21.28 -7.61
CA LEU A 134 44.42 22.61 -7.40
C LEU A 134 44.30 22.80 -5.87
N ARG A 135 45.43 23.13 -5.23
CA ARG A 135 45.48 23.59 -3.84
C ARG A 135 44.74 24.92 -3.80
N VAL A 136 43.44 24.88 -3.54
CA VAL A 136 42.86 25.90 -2.68
C VAL A 136 43.18 25.46 -1.24
N MET A 137 44.47 25.54 -0.87
CA MET A 137 44.81 25.52 0.55
C MET A 137 44.32 26.84 1.12
N MET A 138 43.17 26.83 1.78
CA MET A 138 42.95 27.79 2.85
C MET A 138 43.89 27.39 3.98
N ASP A 139 45.04 28.07 4.06
CA ASP A 139 45.98 27.92 5.16
C ASP A 139 45.32 28.42 6.45
N TRP A 140 44.82 27.48 7.24
CA TRP A 140 44.24 27.79 8.53
C TRP A 140 45.29 27.76 9.63
N PRO A 141 45.47 28.83 10.43
CA PRO A 141 46.49 28.87 11.48
C PRO A 141 46.16 27.86 12.59
N ARG A 142 47.07 26.89 12.78
CA ARG A 142 47.04 25.92 13.88
C ARG A 142 47.64 26.56 15.14
N SER A 143 46.84 27.12 16.03
CA SER A 143 47.32 27.54 17.37
C SER A 143 47.09 26.45 18.41
N SER A 144 48.05 26.17 19.28
CA SER A 144 47.89 25.27 20.42
C SER A 144 47.01 25.94 21.48
N VAL A 145 45.81 25.41 21.76
CA VAL A 145 44.99 25.89 22.89
C VAL A 145 44.49 24.71 23.70
N SER A 146 44.97 24.66 24.95
CA SER A 146 44.37 23.93 26.06
C SER A 146 43.22 24.77 26.62
N GLN A 147 41.95 24.40 26.45
CA GLN A 147 40.82 24.91 27.22
C GLN A 147 39.54 24.08 27.00
N SER A 148 38.89 23.74 28.12
CA SER A 148 37.50 23.29 28.32
C SER A 148 36.77 22.69 27.11
N MET A 149 36.81 21.37 26.99
CA MET A 149 36.13 20.62 25.94
C MET A 149 34.61 20.68 26.12
N CYS A 150 33.91 21.47 25.30
CA CYS A 150 32.46 21.37 25.15
C CYS A 150 32.16 20.28 24.12
N ILE A 151 31.43 19.23 24.52
CA ILE A 151 31.01 18.15 23.61
C ILE A 151 29.69 18.60 22.96
N MET A 152 29.70 18.72 21.63
CA MET A 152 28.54 19.09 20.83
C MET A 152 28.25 17.95 19.85
N ASP A 153 27.12 17.27 20.02
CA ASP A 153 26.64 16.24 19.09
C ASP A 153 25.83 16.91 17.96
N VAL A 154 26.26 16.70 16.71
CA VAL A 154 25.62 17.27 15.52
C VAL A 154 24.99 16.16 14.70
N THR A 155 23.69 16.27 14.41
CA THR A 155 22.96 15.40 13.48
C THR A 155 22.51 16.23 12.29
N VAL A 156 22.91 15.81 11.08
CA VAL A 156 22.50 16.46 9.81
C VAL A 156 21.39 15.62 9.18
N THR A 157 20.28 16.27 8.81
CA THR A 157 19.21 15.64 8.02
C THR A 157 18.93 16.49 6.79
N CYS A 158 19.13 15.93 5.59
CA CYS A 158 18.63 16.54 4.36
C CYS A 158 17.14 16.21 4.19
N PRO A 159 16.33 17.11 3.62
CA PRO A 159 14.98 16.76 3.19
C PRO A 159 15.08 15.63 2.16
N ASN A 160 14.56 14.45 2.50
CA ASN A 160 14.52 13.32 1.57
C ASN A 160 13.46 13.59 0.50
N PHE A 161 13.89 14.07 -0.66
CA PHE A 161 13.09 13.98 -1.88
C PHE A 161 13.06 12.52 -2.35
N VAL A 162 11.88 12.03 -2.70
CA VAL A 162 11.71 10.71 -3.29
C VAL A 162 11.21 10.89 -4.71
N ASP A 163 12.09 10.61 -5.67
CA ASP A 163 11.71 10.52 -7.07
C ASP A 163 10.81 9.29 -7.28
N MET A 164 9.53 9.55 -7.54
CA MET A 164 8.53 8.51 -7.73
C MET A 164 8.69 7.77 -9.05
N GLU A 165 9.29 8.37 -10.07
CA GLU A 165 9.55 7.73 -11.35
C GLU A 165 10.71 6.74 -11.22
N MET A 166 11.77 7.13 -10.52
CA MET A 166 12.85 6.22 -10.14
C MET A 166 12.34 5.05 -9.29
N PHE A 167 11.40 5.34 -8.38
CA PHE A 167 10.75 4.31 -7.59
C PHE A 167 9.95 3.34 -8.48
N ASP A 168 9.23 3.84 -9.47
CA ASP A 168 8.50 3.05 -10.46
C ASP A 168 9.44 2.12 -11.26
N TYR A 169 10.58 2.62 -11.73
CA TYR A 169 11.59 1.79 -12.40
C TYR A 169 12.16 0.70 -11.48
N TRP A 170 12.39 1.04 -10.22
CA TRP A 170 12.92 0.12 -9.21
C TRP A 170 11.93 -1.01 -8.89
N ILE A 171 10.64 -0.69 -8.66
CA ILE A 171 9.60 -1.70 -8.43
C ILE A 171 9.38 -2.55 -9.68
N GLN A 172 9.37 -1.95 -10.89
CA GLN A 172 9.29 -2.71 -12.15
C GLN A 172 10.48 -3.66 -12.33
N GLY A 173 11.55 -3.50 -11.54
CA GLY A 173 12.67 -4.40 -11.46
C GLY A 173 13.74 -4.13 -12.51
N LEU A 174 13.79 -2.91 -13.04
CA LEU A 174 14.86 -2.49 -13.95
C LEU A 174 16.21 -2.56 -13.24
N SER A 175 17.25 -2.88 -14.00
CA SER A 175 18.63 -2.73 -13.53
C SER A 175 19.09 -1.27 -13.66
N ILE A 176 20.15 -0.90 -12.94
CA ILE A 176 20.75 0.44 -13.06
C ILE A 176 21.06 0.78 -14.52
N ALA A 177 21.65 -0.17 -15.27
CA ALA A 177 21.98 0.02 -16.68
C ALA A 177 20.74 0.22 -17.56
N GLN A 178 19.66 -0.53 -17.32
CA GLN A 178 18.40 -0.38 -18.05
C GLN A 178 17.76 0.98 -17.79
N THR A 179 17.68 1.39 -16.52
CA THR A 179 17.14 2.71 -16.15
C THR A 179 17.98 3.84 -16.73
N CYS A 180 19.31 3.73 -16.70
CA CYS A 180 20.19 4.70 -17.37
C CYS A 180 19.91 4.78 -18.88
N SER A 181 19.66 3.64 -19.54
CA SER A 181 19.33 3.64 -20.96
C SER A 181 18.00 4.31 -21.27
N VAL A 182 17.02 4.21 -20.36
CA VAL A 182 15.71 4.88 -20.50
C VAL A 182 15.90 6.39 -20.34
N LEU A 183 16.58 6.82 -19.28
CA LEU A 183 16.82 8.22 -18.98
C LEU A 183 17.76 8.91 -19.98
N ALA A 184 18.67 8.15 -20.60
CA ALA A 184 19.55 8.66 -21.64
C ALA A 184 18.78 9.16 -22.89
N SER A 185 17.53 8.73 -23.07
CA SER A 185 16.66 9.20 -24.16
C SER A 185 15.88 10.47 -23.80
N ASP A 186 16.00 10.96 -22.56
CA ASP A 186 15.33 12.16 -22.09
C ASP A 186 16.04 13.43 -22.60
N PRO A 187 15.29 14.41 -23.16
CA PRO A 187 15.87 15.68 -23.64
C PRO A 187 16.69 16.44 -22.60
N SER A 188 16.41 16.25 -21.30
CA SER A 188 17.13 16.88 -20.18
C SER A 188 18.61 16.50 -20.12
N MET A 189 19.01 15.35 -20.69
CA MET A 189 20.41 14.91 -20.70
C MET A 189 21.31 15.88 -21.44
N ASP A 190 20.85 16.38 -22.59
CA ASP A 190 21.56 17.37 -23.40
C ASP A 190 21.45 18.78 -22.79
N GLU A 191 20.27 19.12 -22.24
CA GLU A 191 20.00 20.42 -21.61
C GLU A 191 20.93 20.68 -20.42
N PHE A 192 21.15 19.67 -19.56
CA PHE A 192 21.98 19.79 -18.36
C PHE A 192 23.40 19.25 -18.53
N SER A 193 23.80 18.83 -19.73
CA SER A 193 25.12 18.26 -20.02
C SER A 193 25.50 17.12 -19.07
N LEU A 194 24.54 16.25 -18.76
CA LEU A 194 24.72 15.15 -17.81
C LEU A 194 25.59 14.04 -18.42
N THR A 195 26.69 13.70 -17.76
CA THR A 195 27.52 12.57 -18.20
C THR A 195 26.88 11.23 -17.83
N GLY A 196 27.14 10.18 -18.61
CA GLY A 196 26.64 8.82 -18.30
C GLY A 196 27.09 8.29 -16.93
N ASN A 197 28.26 8.73 -16.44
CA ASN A 197 28.73 8.39 -15.09
C ASN A 197 27.89 9.08 -14.01
N MET A 198 27.53 10.35 -14.19
CA MET A 198 26.65 11.07 -13.28
C MET A 198 25.26 10.43 -13.23
N LEU A 199 24.72 10.05 -14.39
CA LEU A 199 23.45 9.35 -14.48
C LEU A 199 23.48 7.99 -13.75
N THR A 200 24.56 7.22 -13.95
CA THR A 200 24.73 5.92 -13.28
C THR A 200 24.79 6.07 -11.76
N SER A 201 25.52 7.06 -11.26
CA SER A 201 25.58 7.36 -9.83
C SER A 201 24.22 7.82 -9.30
N HIS A 202 23.53 8.72 -10.02
CA HIS A 202 22.19 9.20 -9.67
C HIS A 202 21.18 8.05 -9.50
N VAL A 203 21.12 7.13 -10.47
CA VAL A 203 20.23 5.96 -10.41
C VAL A 203 20.63 5.01 -9.27
N ARG A 204 21.95 4.79 -9.09
CA ARG A 204 22.46 3.92 -8.02
C ARG A 204 22.08 4.43 -6.63
N ASP A 205 22.20 5.73 -6.41
CA ASP A 205 21.91 6.35 -5.11
C ASP A 205 20.42 6.22 -4.78
N HIS A 206 19.53 6.50 -5.74
CA HIS A 206 18.09 6.27 -5.61
C HIS A 206 17.76 4.80 -5.30
N PHE A 207 18.35 3.85 -6.06
CA PHE A 207 18.09 2.43 -5.87
C PHE A 207 18.58 1.92 -4.51
N THR A 208 19.69 2.46 -4.03
CA THR A 208 20.24 2.16 -2.69
C THR A 208 19.32 2.72 -1.61
N HIS A 209 18.84 3.95 -1.77
CA HIS A 209 17.83 4.55 -0.89
C HIS A 209 16.57 3.67 -0.81
N PHE A 210 16.01 3.25 -1.94
CA PHE A 210 14.81 2.41 -1.96
C PHE A 210 15.03 1.05 -1.30
N ALA A 211 16.22 0.45 -1.45
CA ALA A 211 16.58 -0.80 -0.77
C ALA A 211 16.60 -0.63 0.76
N LEU A 212 17.00 0.54 1.28
CA LEU A 212 16.94 0.83 2.72
C LEU A 212 15.47 0.94 3.19
N LEU A 213 14.62 1.63 2.41
CA LEU A 213 13.20 1.78 2.71
C LEU A 213 12.41 0.46 2.58
N GLU A 214 12.88 -0.49 1.77
CA GLU A 214 12.19 -1.76 1.49
C GLU A 214 11.83 -2.53 2.76
N SER A 215 12.71 -2.51 3.77
CA SER A 215 12.46 -3.14 5.06
C SER A 215 11.21 -2.58 5.76
N GLY A 216 11.02 -1.26 5.70
CA GLY A 216 9.83 -0.58 6.17
C GLY A 216 8.61 -0.84 5.28
N LEU A 217 8.77 -0.79 3.96
CA LEU A 217 7.67 -1.01 3.01
C LEU A 217 7.02 -2.39 3.16
N ARG A 218 7.77 -3.43 3.58
CA ARG A 218 7.22 -4.75 3.92
C ARG A 218 6.30 -4.74 5.15
N HIS A 219 6.36 -3.70 5.97
CA HIS A 219 5.55 -3.52 7.18
C HIS A 219 4.88 -2.12 7.19
N PRO A 220 3.81 -1.92 6.39
CA PRO A 220 3.21 -0.59 6.16
C PRO A 220 2.82 0.18 7.42
N GLU A 221 2.24 -0.50 8.41
CA GLU A 221 1.86 0.10 9.70
C GLU A 221 3.07 0.73 10.41
N LEU A 222 4.17 -0.02 10.52
CA LEU A 222 5.41 0.46 11.12
C LEU A 222 6.06 1.56 10.27
N PHE A 223 6.01 1.44 8.94
CA PHE A 223 6.56 2.45 8.02
C PHE A 223 5.88 3.82 8.19
N LEU A 224 4.57 3.82 8.44
CA LEU A 224 3.80 5.05 8.62
C LEU A 224 3.92 5.63 10.04
N GLN A 225 4.23 4.84 11.05
CA GLN A 225 4.28 5.30 12.44
C GLN A 225 5.70 5.55 12.98
N ALA A 226 6.68 4.74 12.58
CA ALA A 226 8.01 4.73 13.17
C ALA A 226 8.79 6.03 12.90
N CYS A 227 9.49 6.51 13.93
CA CYS A 227 10.27 7.74 13.88
C CYS A 227 11.33 7.73 12.76
N ALA A 228 11.91 6.56 12.48
CA ALA A 228 12.93 6.37 11.45
C ALA A 228 12.50 6.84 10.04
N TYR A 229 11.19 6.84 9.75
CA TYR A 229 10.66 7.20 8.43
C TYR A 229 9.96 8.56 8.40
N ARG A 230 9.91 9.28 9.52
CA ARG A 230 9.20 10.58 9.63
C ARG A 230 9.84 11.70 8.81
N GLN A 231 11.05 11.49 8.30
CA GLN A 231 11.68 12.39 7.32
C GLN A 231 10.87 12.48 6.01
N LEU A 232 10.00 11.51 5.72
CA LEU A 232 9.09 11.52 4.58
C LEU A 232 7.68 11.94 5.00
N PRO A 233 7.00 12.85 4.26
CA PRO A 233 5.61 13.18 4.49
C PRO A 233 4.72 11.93 4.52
N VAL A 234 3.66 11.96 5.35
CA VAL A 234 2.70 10.84 5.45
C VAL A 234 2.09 10.50 4.08
N ALA A 235 1.77 11.51 3.28
CA ALA A 235 1.24 11.32 1.93
C ALA A 235 2.22 10.54 1.03
N THR A 236 3.50 10.92 1.01
CA THR A 236 4.55 10.23 0.27
C THR A 236 4.72 8.80 0.76
N ARG A 237 4.74 8.57 2.07
CA ARG A 237 4.86 7.22 2.63
C ARG A 237 3.69 6.32 2.25
N LYS A 238 2.45 6.84 2.31
CA LYS A 238 1.26 6.12 1.84
C LYS A 238 1.40 5.78 0.36
N HIS A 239 1.82 6.74 -0.47
CA HIS A 239 1.98 6.52 -1.90
C HIS A 239 3.05 5.46 -2.23
N LEU A 240 4.18 5.46 -1.51
CA LEU A 240 5.23 4.45 -1.64
C LEU A 240 4.72 3.04 -1.28
N VAL A 241 3.97 2.90 -0.18
CA VAL A 241 3.35 1.63 0.20
C VAL A 241 2.40 1.15 -0.90
N GLN A 242 1.52 2.03 -1.40
CA GLN A 242 0.57 1.69 -2.45
C GLN A 242 1.26 1.21 -3.73
N LYS A 243 2.29 1.92 -4.18
CA LYS A 243 3.10 1.56 -5.35
C LYS A 243 3.88 0.26 -5.12
N TYR A 244 4.44 0.06 -3.93
CA TYR A 244 5.17 -1.17 -3.59
C TYR A 244 4.26 -2.41 -3.59
N TYR A 245 3.03 -2.28 -3.08
CA TYR A 245 1.98 -3.33 -3.10
C TYR A 245 1.16 -3.35 -4.39
N SER A 246 1.57 -2.60 -5.42
CA SER A 246 0.94 -2.72 -6.74
C SER A 246 1.13 -4.12 -7.30
N ILE A 247 0.09 -4.57 -7.99
CA ILE A 247 -0.05 -5.92 -8.55
C ILE A 247 -0.27 -5.83 -10.06
N ASP A 248 0.25 -6.83 -10.76
CA ASP A 248 -0.03 -7.08 -12.17
C ASP A 248 -1.10 -8.17 -12.29
N GLU A 249 -2.15 -7.89 -13.07
CA GLU A 249 -3.29 -8.78 -13.21
C GLU A 249 -2.94 -10.10 -13.91
N HIS A 250 -2.03 -10.08 -14.89
CA HIS A 250 -1.59 -11.28 -15.61
C HIS A 250 -0.79 -12.19 -14.69
N LEU A 251 0.10 -11.61 -13.88
CA LEU A 251 0.84 -12.36 -12.86
C LEU A 251 -0.11 -12.99 -11.84
N LEU A 252 -1.06 -12.22 -11.31
CA LEU A 252 -2.02 -12.75 -10.34
C LEU A 252 -2.89 -13.84 -10.96
N ARG A 253 -3.34 -13.68 -12.22
CA ARG A 253 -4.10 -14.72 -12.92
C ARG A 253 -3.37 -16.06 -12.99
N GLU A 254 -2.05 -16.04 -13.15
CA GLU A 254 -1.18 -17.24 -13.17
C GLU A 254 -0.90 -17.82 -11.78
N LEU A 255 -0.84 -16.95 -10.75
CA LEU A 255 -0.55 -17.33 -9.37
C LEU A 255 -1.78 -17.83 -8.61
N VAL A 256 -2.97 -17.29 -8.91
CA VAL A 256 -4.23 -17.68 -8.25
C VAL A 256 -4.46 -19.18 -8.47
N GLY A 257 -4.82 -19.89 -7.39
CA GLY A 257 -4.99 -21.34 -7.39
C GLY A 257 -3.69 -22.15 -7.21
N ARG A 258 -2.50 -21.53 -7.32
CA ARG A 258 -1.23 -22.20 -6.94
C ARG A 258 -0.98 -22.05 -5.45
N LYS A 259 -0.59 -23.13 -4.79
CA LYS A 259 -0.11 -23.05 -3.40
C LYS A 259 1.13 -22.15 -3.33
N LEU A 260 1.07 -21.08 -2.53
CA LEU A 260 2.20 -20.17 -2.30
C LEU A 260 3.33 -20.92 -1.58
N SER A 261 4.30 -21.41 -2.34
CA SER A 261 5.34 -22.31 -1.85
C SER A 261 6.73 -21.94 -2.37
N ALA A 262 7.78 -22.50 -1.75
CA ALA A 262 9.14 -22.39 -2.25
C ALA A 262 9.32 -23.01 -3.64
N LYS A 263 8.41 -23.89 -4.08
CA LYS A 263 8.38 -24.41 -5.45
C LYS A 263 7.90 -23.32 -6.42
N THR A 264 6.74 -22.73 -6.16
CA THR A 264 6.19 -21.64 -6.96
C THR A 264 7.14 -20.45 -7.04
N ARG A 265 7.85 -20.14 -5.94
CA ARG A 265 8.87 -19.09 -5.91
C ARG A 265 10.03 -19.36 -6.90
N ARG A 266 10.41 -20.62 -7.13
CA ARG A 266 11.46 -21.00 -8.09
C ARG A 266 10.97 -20.91 -9.53
N GLU A 267 9.69 -21.23 -9.77
CA GLU A 267 9.02 -21.13 -11.07
C GLU A 267 8.71 -19.68 -11.49
N LEU A 268 8.90 -18.70 -10.60
CA LEU A 268 8.62 -17.28 -10.91
C LEU A 268 9.40 -16.75 -12.11
N SER A 269 10.58 -17.30 -12.43
CA SER A 269 11.31 -16.88 -13.63
C SER A 269 10.56 -17.23 -14.92
N GLU A 270 10.00 -18.43 -15.00
CA GLU A 270 9.21 -18.89 -16.16
C GLU A 270 7.83 -18.19 -16.21
N ILE A 271 7.22 -17.93 -15.04
CA ILE A 271 5.98 -17.15 -14.97
C ILE A 271 6.22 -15.72 -15.43
N ALA A 272 7.33 -15.10 -15.01
CA ALA A 272 7.69 -13.75 -15.39
C ALA A 272 7.87 -13.63 -16.91
N GLU A 273 8.50 -14.60 -17.56
CA GLU A 273 8.64 -14.63 -19.02
C GLU A 273 7.27 -14.72 -19.72
N ARG A 274 6.35 -15.55 -19.23
CA ARG A 274 5.00 -15.67 -19.80
C ARG A 274 4.15 -14.41 -19.64
N CYS A 275 4.36 -13.65 -18.57
CA CYS A 275 3.65 -12.40 -18.30
C CYS A 275 4.35 -11.16 -18.89
N ASP A 276 5.49 -11.32 -19.58
CA ASP A 276 6.36 -10.22 -20.02
C ASP A 276 6.75 -9.25 -18.89
N LEU A 277 7.09 -9.83 -17.73
CA LEU A 277 7.50 -9.10 -16.53
C LEU A 277 8.94 -9.43 -16.15
N ARG A 278 9.57 -8.52 -15.42
CA ARG A 278 10.89 -8.76 -14.84
C ARG A 278 10.77 -9.60 -13.57
N VAL A 279 11.65 -10.59 -13.44
CA VAL A 279 11.67 -11.54 -12.31
C VAL A 279 11.71 -10.84 -10.95
N ARG A 280 12.41 -9.70 -10.83
CA ARG A 280 12.48 -8.93 -9.58
C ARG A 280 11.12 -8.36 -9.17
N SER A 281 10.34 -7.83 -10.12
CA SER A 281 8.98 -7.35 -9.88
C SER A 281 8.06 -8.52 -9.48
N CYS A 282 8.13 -9.65 -10.20
CA CYS A 282 7.32 -10.83 -9.87
C CYS A 282 7.62 -11.38 -8.46
N LYS A 283 8.89 -11.41 -8.05
CA LYS A 283 9.30 -11.80 -6.69
C LYS A 283 8.73 -10.86 -5.63
N ARG A 284 8.79 -9.53 -5.85
CA ARG A 284 8.18 -8.53 -4.95
C ARG A 284 6.68 -8.80 -4.78
N GLN A 285 5.96 -8.92 -5.89
CA GLN A 285 4.51 -9.13 -5.86
C GLN A 285 4.12 -10.45 -5.17
N PHE A 286 4.87 -11.53 -5.44
CA PHE A 286 4.69 -12.81 -4.76
C PHE A 286 4.96 -12.71 -3.25
N ASP A 287 6.02 -12.00 -2.85
CA ASP A 287 6.36 -11.80 -1.43
C ASP A 287 5.31 -10.95 -0.72
N ASN A 288 4.80 -9.91 -1.36
CA ASN A 288 3.71 -9.09 -0.84
C ASN A 288 2.44 -9.93 -0.66
N LEU A 289 2.09 -10.76 -1.63
CA LEU A 289 0.95 -11.68 -1.52
C LEU A 289 1.12 -12.66 -0.36
N LEU A 290 2.32 -13.23 -0.20
CA LEU A 290 2.62 -14.14 0.91
C LEU A 290 2.56 -13.43 2.27
N CYS A 291 3.02 -12.18 2.34
CA CYS A 291 2.94 -11.34 3.53
C CYS A 291 1.48 -11.09 3.93
N VAL A 292 0.65 -10.67 2.96
CA VAL A 292 -0.79 -10.43 3.18
C VAL A 292 -1.47 -11.71 3.64
N ALA A 293 -1.30 -12.82 2.91
CA ALA A 293 -1.93 -14.10 3.23
C ALA A 293 -1.64 -14.56 4.66
N ARG A 294 -0.36 -14.52 5.06
CA ARG A 294 0.06 -14.91 6.42
C ARG A 294 -0.45 -13.95 7.49
N ARG A 295 -0.45 -12.65 7.22
CA ARG A 295 -0.90 -11.64 8.19
C ARG A 295 -2.39 -11.74 8.46
N THR A 296 -3.17 -12.19 7.48
CA THR A 296 -4.63 -12.32 7.58
C THR A 296 -5.14 -13.71 7.96
N GLU A 297 -4.27 -14.73 8.01
CA GLU A 297 -4.66 -16.13 8.22
C GLU A 297 -5.44 -16.35 9.52
N ASP A 298 -5.01 -15.70 10.61
CA ASP A 298 -5.58 -15.88 11.96
C ASP A 298 -6.48 -14.72 12.42
N LEU A 299 -6.74 -13.73 11.56
CA LEU A 299 -7.48 -12.54 11.95
C LEU A 299 -9.00 -12.74 11.79
N PRO A 300 -9.81 -12.51 12.84
CA PRO A 300 -11.26 -12.51 12.72
C PRO A 300 -11.73 -11.26 11.96
N GLY A 301 -12.98 -11.26 11.47
CA GLY A 301 -13.53 -10.10 10.75
C GLY A 301 -13.38 -10.21 9.23
N ARG A 302 -13.90 -9.23 8.48
CA ARG A 302 -13.88 -9.24 7.01
C ARG A 302 -12.46 -9.09 6.49
N LEU A 303 -12.08 -9.95 5.55
CA LEU A 303 -10.72 -10.01 4.99
C LEU A 303 -10.26 -8.67 4.39
N VAL A 304 -11.13 -8.00 3.63
CA VAL A 304 -10.85 -6.69 3.03
C VAL A 304 -10.56 -5.64 4.10
N ASP A 305 -11.33 -5.63 5.20
CA ASP A 305 -11.19 -4.67 6.30
C ASP A 305 -9.89 -4.93 7.10
N ASN A 306 -9.53 -6.21 7.29
CA ASN A 306 -8.26 -6.61 7.91
C ASN A 306 -7.06 -6.17 7.08
N ILE A 307 -7.10 -6.37 5.76
CA ILE A 307 -6.02 -5.92 4.85
C ILE A 307 -5.92 -4.39 4.87
N LYS A 308 -7.06 -3.69 4.79
CA LYS A 308 -7.10 -2.23 4.82
C LYS A 308 -6.49 -1.67 6.10
N THR A 309 -6.80 -2.27 7.24
CA THR A 309 -6.32 -1.81 8.55
C THR A 309 -4.81 -2.04 8.71
N HIS A 310 -4.29 -3.20 8.32
CA HIS A 310 -2.88 -3.55 8.54
C HIS A 310 -1.92 -3.05 7.45
N PHE A 311 -2.38 -2.95 6.21
CA PHE A 311 -1.54 -2.57 5.07
C PHE A 311 -1.81 -1.15 4.56
N LEU A 312 -2.91 -0.52 4.97
CA LEU A 312 -3.24 0.88 4.66
C LEU A 312 -3.31 1.15 3.15
N LEU A 313 -3.80 0.15 2.41
CA LEU A 313 -3.96 0.15 0.96
C LEU A 313 -5.33 0.71 0.54
N PRO A 314 -5.46 1.21 -0.71
CA PRO A 314 -6.75 1.59 -1.29
C PRO A 314 -7.67 0.37 -1.46
N ASP A 315 -8.97 0.63 -1.46
CA ASP A 315 -10.01 -0.41 -1.44
C ASP A 315 -9.86 -1.42 -2.58
N PHE A 316 -9.55 -0.97 -3.81
CA PHE A 316 -9.36 -1.86 -4.94
C PHE A 316 -8.21 -2.87 -4.74
N LEU A 317 -7.08 -2.45 -4.17
CA LEU A 317 -5.97 -3.37 -3.88
C LEU A 317 -6.34 -4.35 -2.76
N CYS A 318 -7.04 -3.86 -1.73
CA CYS A 318 -7.54 -4.72 -0.65
C CYS A 318 -8.47 -5.80 -1.20
N GLU A 319 -9.38 -5.46 -2.12
CA GLU A 319 -10.29 -6.40 -2.79
C GLU A 319 -9.53 -7.43 -3.62
N CYS A 320 -8.55 -7.00 -4.42
CA CYS A 320 -7.72 -7.93 -5.20
C CYS A 320 -6.97 -8.91 -4.30
N TYR A 321 -6.27 -8.43 -3.26
CA TYR A 321 -5.55 -9.31 -2.34
C TYR A 321 -6.50 -10.24 -1.58
N ALA A 322 -7.64 -9.73 -1.12
CA ALA A 322 -8.65 -10.54 -0.45
C ALA A 322 -9.18 -11.66 -1.35
N ALA A 323 -9.44 -11.37 -2.63
CA ALA A 323 -9.88 -12.37 -3.59
C ALA A 323 -8.85 -13.49 -3.78
N VAL A 324 -7.57 -13.17 -3.94
CA VAL A 324 -6.51 -14.17 -4.07
C VAL A 324 -6.42 -15.04 -2.82
N VAL A 325 -6.35 -14.41 -1.64
CA VAL A 325 -6.24 -15.12 -0.35
C VAL A 325 -7.47 -16.01 -0.12
N PHE A 326 -8.68 -15.50 -0.37
CA PHE A 326 -9.91 -16.27 -0.25
C PHE A 326 -9.93 -17.49 -1.18
N ILE A 327 -9.50 -17.32 -2.44
CA ILE A 327 -9.42 -18.42 -3.40
C ILE A 327 -8.43 -19.50 -2.95
N LEU A 328 -7.26 -19.08 -2.44
CA LEU A 328 -6.20 -19.98 -1.98
C LEU A 328 -6.59 -20.75 -0.72
N ASN A 329 -7.17 -20.06 0.27
CA ASN A 329 -7.57 -20.67 1.55
C ASN A 329 -8.63 -21.75 1.34
N ASN A 330 -9.61 -21.48 0.47
CA ASN A 330 -10.68 -22.42 0.12
C ASN A 330 -10.28 -23.43 -0.96
N ARG A 331 -9.06 -23.33 -1.52
CA ARG A 331 -8.47 -24.24 -2.52
C ARG A 331 -9.33 -24.39 -3.78
N PHE A 332 -9.90 -23.32 -4.31
CA PHE A 332 -10.61 -23.37 -5.60
C PHE A 332 -9.63 -23.66 -6.76
N ASP A 333 -10.04 -24.49 -7.71
CA ASP A 333 -9.27 -24.75 -8.92
C ASP A 333 -9.69 -23.78 -10.04
N VAL A 334 -8.80 -22.84 -10.35
CA VAL A 334 -8.98 -21.84 -11.42
C VAL A 334 -7.97 -22.00 -12.57
N GLN A 335 -7.23 -23.13 -12.59
CA GLN A 335 -6.11 -23.35 -13.51
C GLN A 335 -6.45 -24.26 -14.69
N LYS A 336 -7.66 -24.82 -14.68
CA LYS A 336 -8.16 -25.66 -15.77
C LYS A 336 -8.20 -24.88 -17.07
N ARG A 337 -7.88 -25.56 -18.18
CA ARG A 337 -7.86 -24.97 -19.52
C ARG A 337 -9.19 -24.33 -19.93
N SER A 338 -10.32 -24.92 -19.49
CA SER A 338 -11.66 -24.39 -19.70
C SER A 338 -11.88 -23.04 -19.01
N LEU A 339 -11.09 -22.69 -18.00
CA LEU A 339 -11.16 -21.40 -17.29
C LEU A 339 -10.14 -20.38 -17.81
N ALA A 340 -9.33 -20.72 -18.82
CA ALA A 340 -8.24 -19.87 -19.29
C ALA A 340 -8.70 -18.52 -19.84
N TYR A 341 -9.94 -18.42 -20.33
CA TYR A 341 -10.51 -17.17 -20.84
C TYR A 341 -11.00 -16.21 -19.74
N ILE A 342 -11.15 -16.68 -18.50
CA ILE A 342 -11.61 -15.87 -17.37
C ILE A 342 -10.49 -14.95 -16.93
N THR A 343 -10.76 -13.65 -16.84
CA THR A 343 -9.77 -12.65 -16.43
C THR A 343 -9.56 -12.66 -14.92
N PHE A 344 -8.50 -12.01 -14.44
CA PHE A 344 -8.32 -11.83 -13.00
C PHE A 344 -9.44 -10.97 -12.40
N GLY A 345 -9.88 -9.92 -13.09
CA GLY A 345 -11.00 -9.06 -12.66
C GLY A 345 -12.29 -9.86 -12.42
N ASP A 346 -12.61 -10.81 -13.30
CA ASP A 346 -13.77 -11.69 -13.14
C ASP A 346 -13.66 -12.55 -11.87
N LEU A 347 -12.46 -13.09 -11.59
CA LEU A 347 -12.20 -13.86 -10.37
C LEU A 347 -12.32 -12.98 -9.12
N VAL A 348 -11.83 -11.74 -9.15
CA VAL A 348 -11.97 -10.78 -8.05
C VAL A 348 -13.45 -10.50 -7.78
N TYR A 349 -14.22 -10.21 -8.82
CA TYR A 349 -15.65 -9.97 -8.71
C TYR A 349 -16.37 -11.17 -8.10
N CYS A 350 -16.10 -12.37 -8.62
CA CYS A 350 -16.70 -13.60 -8.14
C CYS A 350 -16.35 -13.86 -6.66
N ALA A 351 -15.07 -13.79 -6.30
CA ALA A 351 -14.62 -13.96 -4.92
C ALA A 351 -15.28 -12.93 -3.99
N GLY A 352 -15.42 -11.68 -4.42
CA GLY A 352 -16.15 -10.64 -3.71
C GLY A 352 -17.61 -11.01 -3.44
N GLN A 353 -18.32 -11.53 -4.46
CA GLN A 353 -19.70 -12.02 -4.27
C GLN A 353 -19.75 -13.20 -3.30
N LEU A 354 -18.86 -14.18 -3.42
CA LEU A 354 -18.78 -15.34 -2.52
C LEU A 354 -18.51 -14.92 -1.08
N MET A 355 -17.52 -14.05 -0.85
CA MET A 355 -17.24 -13.50 0.47
C MET A 355 -18.45 -12.76 1.04
N SER A 356 -19.19 -11.98 0.23
CA SER A 356 -20.34 -11.23 0.71
C SER A 356 -21.57 -12.08 1.05
N GLN A 357 -21.78 -13.21 0.35
CA GLN A 357 -23.00 -14.00 0.44
C GLN A 357 -22.84 -15.32 1.19
N TRP A 358 -21.63 -15.90 1.24
CA TRP A 358 -21.37 -17.26 1.72
C TRP A 358 -20.50 -17.31 2.97
N THR A 359 -20.19 -16.16 3.58
CA THR A 359 -19.43 -16.11 4.84
C THR A 359 -20.33 -15.64 5.97
N THR A 360 -20.09 -16.14 7.19
CA THR A 360 -20.94 -15.96 8.37
C THR A 360 -20.89 -14.56 8.99
N LEU A 361 -19.96 -13.71 8.55
CA LEU A 361 -19.77 -12.34 9.05
C LEU A 361 -21.00 -11.43 8.93
N ALA A 362 -22.01 -11.81 8.15
CA ALA A 362 -23.20 -11.01 7.92
C ALA A 362 -24.32 -11.18 8.97
N LYS A 363 -24.24 -12.11 9.94
CA LYS A 363 -25.44 -12.46 10.76
C LYS A 363 -25.33 -12.40 12.29
N ASP A 364 -24.15 -12.48 12.91
CA ASP A 364 -24.08 -12.58 14.38
C ASP A 364 -23.33 -11.42 15.07
N THR A 365 -24.03 -10.32 15.35
CA THR A 365 -23.57 -9.23 16.22
C THR A 365 -23.67 -9.55 17.72
N LYS A 366 -23.79 -10.82 18.15
CA LYS A 366 -24.00 -11.17 19.58
C LYS A 366 -23.30 -12.44 20.10
N SER A 367 -22.26 -12.93 19.42
CA SER A 367 -21.47 -14.04 19.94
C SER A 367 -19.99 -13.68 19.99
N ASP A 368 -19.48 -13.53 21.21
CA ASP A 368 -18.04 -13.50 21.52
C ASP A 368 -17.41 -14.84 21.14
N ALA A 369 -16.94 -14.97 19.90
CA ALA A 369 -15.92 -15.91 19.47
C ALA A 369 -15.37 -15.45 18.13
N ALA A 370 -14.05 -15.57 17.96
CA ALA A 370 -13.29 -15.23 16.76
C ALA A 370 -13.88 -15.82 15.47
N ALA A 371 -14.83 -15.13 14.85
CA ALA A 371 -15.37 -15.51 13.56
C ALA A 371 -14.36 -15.13 12.48
N ALA A 372 -13.53 -16.10 12.10
CA ALA A 372 -12.77 -16.08 10.85
C ALA A 372 -13.74 -15.92 9.66
N VAL A 373 -13.23 -15.43 8.52
CA VAL A 373 -13.95 -15.44 7.24
C VAL A 373 -14.04 -16.87 6.71
N ASP A 374 -14.72 -17.73 7.44
CA ASP A 374 -14.95 -19.10 7.03
C ASP A 374 -16.27 -19.17 6.26
N LEU A 375 -16.28 -20.07 5.29
CA LEU A 375 -17.50 -20.37 4.56
C LEU A 375 -18.57 -20.90 5.53
N ASP A 376 -19.81 -20.44 5.34
CA ASP A 376 -20.95 -20.87 6.14
C ASP A 376 -21.32 -22.32 5.80
N LEU A 377 -20.71 -23.27 6.52
CA LEU A 377 -20.94 -24.70 6.33
C LEU A 377 -22.40 -25.10 6.64
N GLN A 378 -23.05 -24.39 7.56
CA GLN A 378 -24.46 -24.63 7.89
C GLN A 378 -25.35 -24.23 6.71
N PHE A 379 -25.08 -23.06 6.12
CA PHE A 379 -25.74 -22.62 4.89
C PHE A 379 -25.61 -23.66 3.77
N PHE A 380 -24.41 -24.22 3.54
CA PHE A 380 -24.25 -25.26 2.52
C PHE A 380 -25.01 -26.55 2.84
N HIS A 381 -25.08 -26.93 4.12
CA HIS A 381 -25.88 -28.08 4.53
C HIS A 381 -27.36 -27.87 4.22
N ASP A 382 -27.90 -26.69 4.54
CA ASP A 382 -29.30 -26.34 4.30
C ASP A 382 -29.67 -26.34 2.81
N LEU A 383 -28.71 -26.02 1.93
CA LEU A 383 -28.90 -26.04 0.47
C LEU A 383 -29.26 -27.43 -0.08
N ARG A 384 -28.96 -28.52 0.64
CA ARG A 384 -29.36 -29.88 0.23
C ARG A 384 -30.87 -30.07 0.20
N GLU A 385 -31.65 -29.26 0.92
CA GLU A 385 -33.11 -29.34 0.89
C GLU A 385 -33.70 -28.95 -0.47
N VAL A 386 -32.98 -28.12 -1.25
CA VAL A 386 -33.36 -27.71 -2.60
C VAL A 386 -33.38 -28.90 -3.57
N LYS A 387 -32.73 -30.02 -3.23
CA LYS A 387 -32.73 -31.25 -4.05
C LYS A 387 -34.14 -31.73 -4.41
N SER A 388 -35.09 -31.55 -3.49
CA SER A 388 -36.49 -31.93 -3.67
C SER A 388 -37.20 -31.18 -4.82
N LEU A 389 -36.72 -29.97 -5.18
CA LEU A 389 -37.20 -29.17 -6.31
C LEU A 389 -36.90 -29.85 -7.66
N ALA A 390 -35.80 -30.59 -7.77
CA ALA A 390 -35.43 -31.34 -8.97
C ALA A 390 -36.04 -32.75 -9.01
N GLU A 391 -36.23 -33.40 -7.86
CA GLU A 391 -36.71 -34.78 -7.78
C GLU A 391 -38.22 -34.90 -8.01
N LYS A 392 -39.01 -33.93 -7.53
CA LYS A 392 -40.47 -33.95 -7.70
C LYS A 392 -40.88 -33.21 -8.96
N LYS A 393 -41.40 -33.96 -9.95
CA LYS A 393 -41.85 -33.42 -11.24
C LYS A 393 -42.84 -32.25 -11.09
N GLU A 394 -43.81 -32.37 -10.18
CA GLU A 394 -44.79 -31.31 -9.92
C GLU A 394 -44.16 -29.99 -9.46
N TYR A 395 -43.09 -30.07 -8.66
CA TYR A 395 -42.41 -28.88 -8.13
C TYR A 395 -41.56 -28.22 -9.22
N LEU A 396 -40.87 -29.02 -10.03
CA LEU A 396 -40.11 -28.55 -11.17
C LEU A 396 -41.01 -27.86 -12.21
N ASP A 397 -42.16 -28.46 -12.54
CA ASP A 397 -43.11 -27.91 -13.52
C ASP A 397 -43.76 -26.61 -13.00
N LYS A 398 -44.07 -26.55 -11.69
CA LYS A 398 -44.56 -25.33 -11.05
C LYS A 398 -43.50 -24.23 -11.05
N HIS A 399 -42.25 -24.56 -10.73
CA HIS A 399 -41.13 -23.61 -10.75
C HIS A 399 -40.89 -23.06 -12.15
N LYS A 400 -40.87 -23.94 -13.16
CA LYS A 400 -40.77 -23.59 -14.57
C LYS A 400 -41.83 -22.58 -15.01
N THR A 401 -43.09 -22.83 -14.63
CA THR A 401 -44.22 -21.95 -14.99
C THR A 401 -44.06 -20.55 -14.37
N LEU A 402 -43.61 -20.48 -13.13
CA LEU A 402 -43.34 -19.21 -12.45
C LEU A 402 -42.17 -18.45 -13.07
N VAL A 403 -41.09 -19.14 -13.45
CA VAL A 403 -39.93 -18.54 -14.13
C VAL A 403 -40.33 -18.03 -15.51
N ALA A 404 -41.07 -18.81 -16.30
CA ALA A 404 -41.56 -18.40 -17.61
C ALA A 404 -42.43 -17.13 -17.52
N ARG A 405 -43.32 -17.06 -16.53
CA ARG A 405 -44.13 -15.87 -16.26
C ARG A 405 -43.28 -14.65 -15.91
N ALA A 406 -42.32 -14.80 -14.99
CA ALA A 406 -41.45 -13.70 -14.58
C ALA A 406 -40.57 -13.20 -15.74
N LEU A 407 -40.08 -14.09 -16.61
CA LEU A 407 -39.34 -13.72 -17.81
C LEU A 407 -40.19 -12.97 -18.84
N TYR A 408 -41.46 -13.38 -19.00
CA TYR A 408 -42.40 -12.67 -19.86
C TYR A 408 -42.71 -11.27 -19.33
N GLU A 409 -42.92 -11.13 -18.01
CA GLU A 409 -43.11 -9.84 -17.34
C GLU A 409 -41.86 -8.94 -17.46
N ALA A 410 -40.66 -9.53 -17.41
CA ALA A 410 -39.39 -8.85 -17.61
C ALA A 410 -39.04 -8.56 -19.09
N LYS A 411 -39.92 -8.91 -20.04
CA LYS A 411 -39.75 -8.70 -21.49
C LYS A 411 -38.51 -9.39 -22.08
N ALA A 412 -38.11 -10.55 -21.55
CA ALA A 412 -37.09 -11.38 -22.18
C ALA A 412 -37.62 -11.96 -23.50
N THR A 413 -36.80 -11.97 -24.54
CA THR A 413 -37.20 -12.32 -25.91
C THR A 413 -36.61 -13.64 -26.39
N HIS A 414 -35.38 -13.97 -26.00
CA HIS A 414 -34.64 -15.11 -26.54
C HIS A 414 -34.79 -16.36 -25.67
N ILE A 415 -34.58 -16.23 -24.36
CA ILE A 415 -34.64 -17.35 -23.41
C ILE A 415 -35.99 -18.08 -23.40
N PRO A 416 -37.17 -17.41 -23.39
CA PRO A 416 -38.46 -18.11 -23.30
C PRO A 416 -38.69 -19.16 -24.39
N SER A 417 -38.15 -18.95 -25.60
CA SER A 417 -38.29 -19.87 -26.73
C SER A 417 -37.58 -21.21 -26.55
N THR A 418 -36.49 -21.23 -25.78
CA THR A 418 -35.64 -22.41 -25.54
C THR A 418 -35.76 -22.94 -24.11
N LEU A 419 -36.43 -22.19 -23.24
CA LEU A 419 -36.64 -22.51 -21.83
C LEU A 419 -37.37 -23.85 -21.67
N ASP A 420 -38.41 -24.10 -22.47
CA ASP A 420 -39.29 -25.24 -22.25
C ASP A 420 -38.57 -26.59 -22.32
N THR A 421 -37.64 -26.70 -23.26
CA THR A 421 -36.86 -27.91 -23.55
C THR A 421 -35.66 -28.06 -22.63
N ASN A 422 -35.07 -26.94 -22.18
CA ASN A 422 -33.79 -26.92 -21.47
C ASN A 422 -33.91 -26.71 -19.95
N PHE A 423 -35.05 -26.20 -19.46
CA PHE A 423 -35.23 -25.83 -18.05
C PHE A 423 -34.90 -26.97 -17.08
N LYS A 424 -35.35 -28.19 -17.38
CA LYS A 424 -35.08 -29.36 -16.54
C LYS A 424 -33.59 -29.66 -16.44
N SER A 425 -32.86 -29.53 -17.55
CA SER A 425 -31.41 -29.80 -17.60
C SER A 425 -30.66 -28.74 -16.78
N ILE A 426 -30.94 -27.46 -17.04
CA ILE A 426 -30.30 -26.32 -16.37
C ILE A 426 -30.64 -26.30 -14.88
N SER A 427 -31.91 -26.50 -14.51
CA SER A 427 -32.35 -26.56 -13.11
C SER A 427 -31.67 -27.70 -12.35
N LYS A 428 -31.57 -28.88 -12.97
CA LYS A 428 -30.84 -30.02 -12.39
C LYS A 428 -29.35 -29.70 -12.22
N ALA A 429 -28.71 -29.03 -13.17
CA ALA A 429 -27.32 -28.60 -13.05
C ALA A 429 -27.12 -27.64 -11.87
N ILE A 430 -27.94 -26.59 -11.76
CA ILE A 430 -27.90 -25.61 -10.64
C ILE A 430 -28.04 -26.34 -9.29
N ILE A 431 -29.03 -27.21 -9.17
CA ILE A 431 -29.32 -27.95 -7.93
C ILE A 431 -28.24 -28.99 -7.61
N THR A 432 -27.58 -29.55 -8.62
CA THR A 432 -26.48 -30.49 -8.41
C THR A 432 -25.25 -29.77 -7.86
N ILE A 433 -24.87 -28.63 -8.46
CA ILE A 433 -23.78 -27.79 -7.96
C ILE A 433 -24.08 -27.36 -6.53
N ALA A 434 -25.28 -26.83 -6.30
CA ALA A 434 -25.80 -26.44 -4.99
C ALA A 434 -25.58 -27.47 -3.88
N CYS A 435 -26.06 -28.69 -4.13
CA CYS A 435 -25.97 -29.80 -3.18
C CYS A 435 -24.55 -30.34 -3.06
N GLY A 436 -23.71 -30.12 -4.07
CA GLY A 436 -22.30 -30.50 -4.09
C GLY A 436 -21.44 -29.66 -3.17
N LEU A 437 -21.78 -28.38 -2.93
CA LEU A 437 -20.95 -27.42 -2.16
C LEU A 437 -20.61 -27.88 -0.73
N THR A 438 -21.37 -28.82 -0.14
CA THR A 438 -21.01 -29.44 1.15
C THR A 438 -19.76 -30.31 1.08
N HIS A 439 -19.38 -30.76 -0.11
CA HIS A 439 -18.24 -31.64 -0.34
C HIS A 439 -17.03 -30.82 -0.80
N ALA A 440 -15.91 -30.94 -0.11
CA ALA A 440 -14.68 -30.18 -0.40
C ALA A 440 -14.14 -30.36 -1.83
N LYS A 441 -14.45 -31.50 -2.48
CA LYS A 441 -14.08 -31.72 -3.88
C LYS A 441 -14.90 -30.85 -4.83
N GLU A 442 -16.22 -30.89 -4.71
CA GLU A 442 -17.13 -30.08 -5.55
C GLU A 442 -16.95 -28.58 -5.26
N MET A 443 -16.67 -28.22 -4.00
CA MET A 443 -16.33 -26.83 -3.63
C MET A 443 -15.09 -26.34 -4.37
N ARG A 444 -14.06 -27.18 -4.50
CA ARG A 444 -12.83 -26.87 -5.25
C ARG A 444 -13.11 -26.70 -6.73
N ASP A 445 -13.94 -27.56 -7.30
CA ASP A 445 -14.28 -27.58 -8.72
C ASP A 445 -15.40 -26.57 -9.07
N PHE A 446 -15.84 -25.73 -8.14
CA PHE A 446 -16.99 -24.83 -8.29
C PHE A 446 -16.96 -23.95 -9.55
N PHE A 447 -15.82 -23.28 -9.83
CA PHE A 447 -15.69 -22.42 -11.02
C PHE A 447 -15.75 -23.25 -12.31
N LEU A 448 -15.13 -24.42 -12.31
CA LEU A 448 -15.18 -25.37 -13.43
C LEU A 448 -16.60 -25.83 -13.70
N ASP A 449 -17.31 -26.20 -12.64
CA ASP A 449 -18.69 -26.67 -12.69
C ASP A 449 -19.66 -25.63 -13.22
N ILE A 450 -19.51 -24.37 -12.82
CA ILE A 450 -20.32 -23.27 -13.37
C ILE A 450 -20.06 -23.12 -14.86
N VAL A 451 -18.79 -23.12 -15.28
CA VAL A 451 -18.44 -22.94 -16.69
C VAL A 451 -18.97 -24.10 -17.54
N GLU A 452 -18.70 -25.34 -17.14
CA GLU A 452 -19.02 -26.51 -17.95
C GLU A 452 -20.51 -26.88 -17.89
N LYS A 453 -21.16 -26.74 -16.74
CA LYS A 453 -22.55 -27.21 -16.54
C LYS A 453 -23.59 -26.11 -16.72
N LEU A 454 -23.22 -24.82 -16.66
CA LEU A 454 -24.16 -23.70 -16.82
C LEU A 454 -23.78 -22.79 -18.00
N ILE A 455 -22.60 -22.18 -17.98
CA ILE A 455 -22.22 -21.16 -18.97
C ILE A 455 -22.12 -21.75 -20.38
N GLU A 456 -21.42 -22.88 -20.55
CA GLU A 456 -21.21 -23.48 -21.87
C GLU A 456 -22.54 -23.96 -22.51
N PRO A 457 -23.46 -24.64 -21.80
CA PRO A 457 -24.80 -24.93 -22.32
C PRO A 457 -25.58 -23.68 -22.72
N MET A 458 -25.57 -22.62 -21.90
CA MET A 458 -26.27 -21.37 -22.20
C MET A 458 -25.67 -20.66 -23.42
N ARG A 459 -24.34 -20.73 -23.59
CA ARG A 459 -23.62 -20.21 -24.75
C ARG A 459 -23.99 -20.96 -26.02
N VAL A 460 -24.06 -22.29 -25.98
CA VAL A 460 -24.51 -23.13 -27.11
C VAL A 460 -25.95 -22.82 -27.51
N LEU A 461 -26.81 -22.50 -26.53
CA LEU A 461 -28.19 -22.06 -26.77
C LEU A 461 -28.30 -20.59 -27.22
N GLY A 462 -27.18 -19.85 -27.30
CA GLY A 462 -27.15 -18.45 -27.71
C GLY A 462 -27.83 -17.49 -26.74
N TRP A 463 -27.85 -17.80 -25.43
CA TRP A 463 -28.51 -16.95 -24.44
C TRP A 463 -27.72 -15.65 -24.23
N PRO A 464 -28.33 -14.47 -24.40
CA PRO A 464 -27.64 -13.20 -24.23
C PRO A 464 -27.41 -12.91 -22.73
N PRO A 465 -26.24 -12.34 -22.34
CA PRO A 465 -25.89 -12.11 -20.93
C PRO A 465 -26.94 -11.34 -20.12
N ASN A 466 -27.56 -10.33 -20.76
CA ASN A 466 -28.60 -9.52 -20.14
C ASN A 466 -29.84 -10.34 -19.74
N GLU A 467 -30.25 -11.30 -20.58
CA GLU A 467 -31.39 -12.17 -20.26
C GLU A 467 -30.99 -13.30 -19.30
N VAL A 468 -29.73 -13.76 -19.31
CA VAL A 468 -29.23 -14.77 -18.35
C VAL A 468 -29.37 -14.25 -16.92
N LYS A 469 -29.02 -12.98 -16.68
CA LYS A 469 -29.26 -12.31 -15.40
C LYS A 469 -30.73 -12.33 -15.00
N LEU A 470 -31.62 -11.93 -15.92
CA LEU A 470 -33.07 -11.96 -15.69
C LEU A 470 -33.59 -13.37 -15.37
N PHE A 471 -33.05 -14.39 -16.06
CA PHE A 471 -33.39 -15.79 -15.81
C PHE A 471 -33.03 -16.21 -14.39
N PHE A 472 -31.81 -15.94 -13.92
CA PHE A 472 -31.41 -16.33 -12.57
C PHE A 472 -32.10 -15.52 -11.47
N ASP A 473 -32.38 -14.24 -11.70
CA ASP A 473 -33.21 -13.42 -10.80
C ASP A 473 -34.64 -14.00 -10.69
N ALA A 474 -35.25 -14.36 -11.84
CA ALA A 474 -36.55 -15.03 -11.90
C ALA A 474 -36.51 -16.42 -11.26
N TYR A 475 -35.48 -17.22 -11.51
CA TYR A 475 -35.29 -18.56 -10.95
C TYR A 475 -35.20 -18.51 -9.42
N GLY A 476 -34.40 -17.57 -8.88
CA GLY A 476 -34.28 -17.28 -7.46
C GLY A 476 -35.59 -16.87 -6.80
N SER A 477 -36.29 -15.90 -7.39
CA SER A 477 -37.57 -15.41 -6.87
C SER A 477 -38.67 -16.48 -6.94
N ALA A 478 -38.77 -17.21 -8.05
CA ALA A 478 -39.76 -18.27 -8.23
C ALA A 478 -39.54 -19.44 -7.26
N ALA A 479 -38.29 -19.75 -6.91
CA ALA A 479 -37.97 -20.85 -6.01
C ALA A 479 -38.61 -20.67 -4.63
N SER A 480 -38.72 -19.44 -4.10
CA SER A 480 -39.35 -19.20 -2.79
C SER A 480 -40.85 -19.47 -2.74
N HIS A 481 -41.49 -19.67 -3.90
CA HIS A 481 -42.92 -19.92 -4.03
C HIS A 481 -43.26 -21.41 -4.25
N VAL A 482 -42.24 -22.29 -4.21
CA VAL A 482 -42.39 -23.74 -4.38
C VAL A 482 -41.94 -24.46 -3.10
N PRO A 483 -42.70 -25.45 -2.57
CA PRO A 483 -42.26 -26.23 -1.42
C PRO A 483 -40.97 -27.03 -1.70
N PRO A 484 -40.12 -27.31 -0.70
CA PRO A 484 -40.26 -27.05 0.74
C PRO A 484 -39.82 -25.62 1.08
N THR A 485 -40.77 -24.77 1.46
CA THR A 485 -40.59 -23.32 1.64
C THR A 485 -39.82 -22.94 2.90
N LYS A 486 -39.45 -23.88 3.79
CA LYS A 486 -38.79 -23.58 5.07
C LYS A 486 -37.26 -23.37 4.99
N SER A 487 -36.57 -23.91 3.99
CA SER A 487 -35.09 -23.78 3.82
C SER A 487 -34.64 -22.87 2.66
N ILE A 488 -35.56 -22.49 1.78
CA ILE A 488 -35.27 -21.75 0.53
C ILE A 488 -34.82 -20.29 0.78
N VAL A 489 -34.88 -19.80 2.02
CA VAL A 489 -34.23 -18.54 2.42
C VAL A 489 -32.71 -18.62 2.20
N SER A 490 -32.09 -19.80 2.33
CA SER A 490 -30.68 -20.06 2.00
C SER A 490 -30.45 -20.19 0.48
N ALA A 491 -31.41 -20.73 -0.30
CA ALA A 491 -31.27 -20.81 -1.76
C ALA A 491 -31.23 -19.43 -2.47
N LYS A 492 -31.79 -18.38 -1.85
CA LYS A 492 -31.71 -16.99 -2.36
C LYS A 492 -30.27 -16.50 -2.53
N SER A 493 -29.33 -16.92 -1.68
CA SER A 493 -27.94 -16.45 -1.71
C SER A 493 -27.13 -17.06 -2.85
N MET A 494 -27.43 -18.31 -3.23
CA MET A 494 -26.80 -18.98 -4.37
C MET A 494 -27.39 -18.53 -5.71
N LEU A 495 -28.69 -18.26 -5.77
CA LEU A 495 -29.35 -17.82 -7.00
C LEU A 495 -29.06 -16.34 -7.31
N ARG A 496 -28.80 -15.51 -6.28
CA ARG A 496 -28.19 -14.17 -6.45
C ARG A 496 -26.77 -14.19 -7.00
N TYR A 497 -26.02 -15.26 -6.77
CA TYR A 497 -24.69 -15.44 -7.35
C TYR A 497 -24.80 -15.77 -8.84
N ALA A 498 -25.69 -16.69 -9.19
CA ALA A 498 -25.90 -17.08 -10.58
C ALA A 498 -26.52 -15.97 -11.45
N SER A 499 -27.24 -14.99 -10.88
CA SER A 499 -27.73 -13.83 -11.64
C SER A 499 -26.71 -12.71 -11.86
N LYS A 500 -25.55 -12.79 -11.21
CA LYS A 500 -24.50 -11.77 -11.29
C LYS A 500 -23.21 -12.26 -11.95
N ALA A 501 -22.94 -13.56 -11.91
CA ALA A 501 -21.98 -14.24 -12.79
C ALA A 501 -22.60 -14.43 -14.18
#